data_AF-A0A956BCB8-F1
#
_entry.id   AF-A0A956BCB8-F1
#
_cell.length_a   1.000
_cell.length_b   1.000
_cell.length_c   1.000
_cell.angle_alpha   90.00
_cell.angle_beta   90.00
_cell.angle_gamma   90.00
#
_symmetry.space_group_name_H-M   'P 1'
#
loop_
_entity.id
_entity.type
_entity.pdbx_description
1 polymer ?
#
loop_
_entity_poly.entity_id
_entity_poly.type
_entity_poly.pdbx_seq_one_letter_code
_entity_poly.pdbx_strand_id
1 'polypeptide(L)'
;EVKVELLGRRTKRAVRRPFRRSSAASWKRRGELRVGMPKALNMWSTGPFWRTYLETVGVKMKNVVFSDDTSEEMWIEGGKYGSIDPCYPSKVAQAHIHDLLFHKHSPEKPLDFIFFPCLTHMTTKLVGVMDTTSCPIVAGTPEVMKSAFTKEIDFFADRGVTYVDFAVTFTEPNLLKRQMFEGWAQHLGMTEDESDFAVDQAWKALERFDTIMEDKGREVLEAVERDDAIALLMIGRPYHSDPGLNHSVMDEFQVLGYPVLSMRSIPKDPAWLERFYADGLASGTIAHVLDLNDIWPENYSANSAQKVWSARFAARHPNVAVLDLSSFKCGHDAPTYGLVDSIINASGTPYSALHDIDANKPTGSIKIRVKTYAHSLKLHRERLEDVSRQKAELGFRVEAKRVALLEMKAAQLAQRGAMEPGLAAQIAQARERMAAYEARRPPPEKPKLPEGAIGLDKLSLGKRATASAAAHASAAGGDAARHAAAPQNT
;
A
#
# COMPACT_ATOMS: atom_id res chain seq x y z
N GLU A 1 0.71 38.19 21.45
CA GLU A 1 -0.50 38.96 21.80
C GLU A 1 -1.02 39.67 20.55
N VAL A 2 -2.30 39.51 20.24
CA VAL A 2 -2.98 40.24 19.15
C VAL A 2 -3.98 41.17 19.79
N LYS A 3 -3.81 42.49 19.60
CA LYS A 3 -4.79 43.49 20.03
C LYS A 3 -5.51 44.04 18.81
N VAL A 4 -6.83 44.15 18.91
CA VAL A 4 -7.66 44.84 17.92
C VAL A 4 -7.88 46.25 18.45
N GLU A 5 -7.35 47.24 17.74
CA GLU A 5 -7.53 48.65 18.09
C GLU A 5 -8.92 49.15 17.68
N LEU A 6 -9.31 50.33 18.17
CA LEU A 6 -10.64 50.92 18.02
C LEU A 6 -11.11 51.07 16.56
N LEU A 7 -10.19 51.03 15.58
CA LEU A 7 -10.47 51.09 14.13
C LEU A 7 -10.26 49.76 13.40
N GLY A 8 -10.25 48.63 14.12
CA GLY A 8 -10.03 47.30 13.54
C GLY A 8 -8.57 46.98 13.18
N ARG A 9 -7.64 47.92 13.41
CA ARG A 9 -6.19 47.69 13.22
C ARG A 9 -5.71 46.62 14.19
N ARG A 10 -5.12 45.55 13.68
CA ARG A 10 -4.57 44.45 14.48
C ARG A 10 -3.09 44.68 14.75
N THR A 11 -2.71 44.90 16.00
CA THR A 11 -1.30 44.93 16.40
C THR A 11 -0.87 43.57 16.96
N LYS A 12 0.25 43.06 16.45
CA LYS A 12 0.85 41.79 16.88
C LYS A 12 2.11 42.09 17.68
N ARG A 13 2.13 41.70 18.95
CA ARG A 13 3.32 41.76 19.81
C ARG A 13 3.79 40.34 20.14
N ALA A 14 5.06 40.06 19.89
CA ALA A 14 5.69 38.83 20.37
C ALA A 14 5.78 38.88 21.91
N VAL A 15 5.29 37.85 22.58
CA VAL A 15 5.30 37.74 24.04
C VAL A 15 5.89 36.39 24.41
N ARG A 16 6.79 36.36 25.39
CA ARG A 16 7.29 35.13 26.00
C ARG A 16 6.54 34.92 27.31
N ARG A 17 5.88 33.77 27.45
CA ARG A 17 5.23 33.34 28.69
C ARG A 17 5.75 31.96 29.10
N PRO A 18 5.76 31.62 30.40
CA PRO A 18 6.10 30.27 30.83
C PRO A 18 5.07 29.27 30.31
N PHE A 19 5.52 28.03 30.13
CA PHE A 19 4.66 26.91 29.79
C PHE A 19 3.80 26.55 31.01
N ARG A 20 2.48 26.60 30.87
CA ARG A 20 1.53 26.27 31.92
C ARG A 20 1.38 24.76 32.01
N ARG A 21 2.01 24.15 33.01
CA ARG A 21 1.85 22.73 33.33
C ARG A 21 0.58 22.49 34.15
N SER A 22 0.03 21.29 34.03
CA SER A 22 -0.96 20.74 34.94
C SER A 22 -0.38 20.42 36.31
N SER A 23 -1.24 20.04 37.26
CA SER A 23 -0.80 19.60 38.58
C SER A 23 -0.05 18.27 38.50
N ALA A 24 0.88 18.04 39.44
CA ALA A 24 1.58 16.75 39.54
C ALA A 24 0.63 15.57 39.75
N ALA A 25 -0.49 15.78 40.47
CA ALA A 25 -1.53 14.79 40.66
C ALA A 25 -2.25 14.44 39.33
N SER A 26 -2.61 15.46 38.52
CA SER A 26 -3.18 15.25 37.18
C SER A 26 -2.24 14.46 36.29
N TRP A 27 -0.96 14.84 36.25
CA TRP A 27 0.06 14.15 35.47
C TRP A 27 0.22 12.68 35.89
N LYS A 28 0.28 12.40 37.19
CA LYS A 28 0.36 11.03 37.72
C LYS A 28 -0.86 10.20 37.33
N ARG A 29 -2.07 10.76 37.50
CA ARG A 29 -3.35 10.10 37.15
C ARG A 29 -3.37 9.68 35.68
N ARG A 30 -2.94 10.53 34.74
CA ARG A 30 -2.91 10.18 33.31
C ARG A 30 -2.09 8.94 33.00
N GLY A 31 -1.00 8.71 33.75
CA GLY A 31 -0.17 7.53 33.61
C GLY A 31 -0.82 6.22 34.08
N GLU A 32 -2.00 6.29 34.70
CA GLU A 32 -2.80 5.15 35.14
C GLU A 32 -3.97 4.88 34.19
N LEU A 33 -4.47 5.90 33.49
CA LEU A 33 -5.57 5.81 32.53
C LEU A 33 -5.24 4.92 31.33
N ARG A 34 -6.24 4.17 30.84
CA ARG A 34 -6.19 3.34 29.63
C ARG A 34 -7.23 3.81 28.61
N VAL A 35 -6.78 4.01 27.38
CA VAL A 35 -7.59 4.51 26.26
C VAL A 35 -7.62 3.46 25.16
N GLY A 36 -8.81 2.94 24.88
CA GLY A 36 -9.11 2.08 23.75
C GLY A 36 -9.36 2.89 22.47
N MET A 37 -8.91 2.41 21.32
CA MET A 37 -9.17 3.00 20.01
C MET A 37 -9.49 1.92 18.99
N PRO A 38 -10.61 1.99 18.26
CA PRO A 38 -10.92 0.99 17.25
C PRO A 38 -9.93 1.13 16.08
N LYS A 39 -9.36 0.02 15.62
CA LYS A 39 -8.43 -0.04 14.49
C LYS A 39 -9.21 -0.05 13.16
N ALA A 40 -10.07 0.94 12.97
CA ALA A 40 -11.02 1.00 11.87
C ALA A 40 -10.86 2.27 11.02
N LEU A 41 -11.27 2.20 9.75
CA LEU A 41 -11.36 3.36 8.85
C LEU A 41 -10.04 4.17 8.75
N ASN A 42 -10.10 5.49 8.92
CA ASN A 42 -8.93 6.38 8.86
C ASN A 42 -8.01 6.28 10.09
N MET A 43 -8.34 5.47 11.11
CA MET A 43 -7.40 5.19 12.20
C MET A 43 -6.12 4.52 11.68
N TRP A 44 -6.21 3.78 10.56
CA TRP A 44 -5.06 3.19 9.87
C TRP A 44 -4.07 4.23 9.29
N SER A 45 -4.55 5.41 8.88
CA SER A 45 -3.70 6.49 8.37
C SER A 45 -3.31 7.51 9.43
N THR A 46 -4.04 7.57 10.54
CA THR A 46 -3.88 8.61 11.59
C THR A 46 -3.42 8.06 12.94
N GLY A 47 -3.29 6.74 13.10
CA GLY A 47 -2.85 6.06 14.32
C GLY A 47 -1.58 6.65 14.97
N PRO A 48 -0.50 6.95 14.22
CA PRO A 48 0.69 7.59 14.77
C PRO A 48 0.42 8.94 15.46
N PHE A 49 -0.52 9.72 14.94
CA PHE A 49 -0.93 11.00 15.52
C PHE A 49 -1.60 10.77 16.88
N TRP A 50 -2.65 9.94 16.92
CA TRP A 50 -3.45 9.73 18.14
C TRP A 50 -2.61 9.12 19.26
N ARG A 51 -1.79 8.12 18.92
CA ARG A 51 -0.90 7.48 19.87
C ARG A 51 0.09 8.48 20.47
N THR A 52 0.76 9.25 19.63
CA THR A 52 1.76 10.23 20.07
C THR A 52 1.14 11.35 20.90
N TYR A 53 -0.06 11.82 20.53
CA TYR A 53 -0.79 12.83 21.31
C TYR A 53 -1.03 12.34 22.75
N LEU A 54 -1.64 11.16 22.90
CA LEU A 54 -1.96 10.57 24.21
C LEU A 54 -0.69 10.32 25.05
N GLU A 55 0.36 9.80 24.41
CA GLU A 55 1.65 9.58 25.07
C GLU A 55 2.29 10.89 25.55
N THR A 56 2.23 11.94 24.73
CA THR A 56 2.82 13.24 25.04
C THR A 56 2.10 13.93 26.20
N VAL A 57 0.78 13.77 26.31
CA VAL A 57 0.01 14.32 27.44
C VAL A 57 0.14 13.50 28.72
N GLY A 58 0.82 12.35 28.69
CA GLY A 58 1.19 11.58 29.89
C GLY A 58 0.50 10.21 30.04
N VAL A 59 -0.27 9.76 29.05
CA VAL A 59 -0.78 8.38 29.02
C VAL A 59 0.38 7.44 28.69
N LYS A 60 0.55 6.32 29.41
CA LYS A 60 1.65 5.39 29.11
C LYS A 60 1.42 4.70 27.76
N MET A 61 2.49 4.47 26.99
CA MET A 61 2.42 3.77 25.69
C MET A 61 1.63 2.44 25.75
N LYS A 62 1.81 1.65 26.81
CA LYS A 62 1.11 0.36 27.01
C LYS A 62 -0.40 0.50 27.33
N ASN A 63 -0.83 1.70 27.69
CA ASN A 63 -2.20 2.04 28.05
C ASN A 63 -2.97 2.64 26.87
N VAL A 64 -2.31 2.89 25.75
CA VAL A 64 -2.94 3.20 24.47
C VAL A 64 -3.19 1.87 23.75
N VAL A 65 -4.44 1.43 23.75
CA VAL A 65 -4.84 0.08 23.31
C VAL A 65 -5.65 0.20 22.02
N PHE A 66 -5.19 -0.44 20.96
CA PHE A 66 -6.00 -0.61 19.76
C PHE A 66 -6.79 -1.91 19.86
N SER A 67 -7.95 -1.98 19.20
CA SER A 67 -8.59 -3.27 18.93
C SER A 67 -7.67 -4.13 18.06
N ASP A 68 -7.92 -5.44 18.03
CA ASP A 68 -7.18 -6.34 17.15
C ASP A 68 -7.47 -6.06 15.67
N ASP A 69 -6.68 -6.70 14.79
CA ASP A 69 -6.97 -6.79 13.36
C ASP A 69 -8.30 -7.50 13.13
N THR A 70 -9.00 -7.12 12.07
CA THR A 70 -10.28 -7.74 11.74
C THR A 70 -10.06 -9.24 11.47
N SER A 71 -10.89 -10.08 12.10
CA SER A 71 -10.97 -11.51 11.82
C SER A 71 -12.42 -11.93 11.61
N GLU A 72 -12.63 -13.12 11.06
CA GLU A 72 -13.97 -13.68 10.89
C GLU A 72 -14.65 -13.89 12.25
N GLU A 73 -13.90 -14.36 13.24
CA GLU A 73 -14.36 -14.53 14.62
C GLU A 73 -14.79 -13.20 15.23
N MET A 74 -13.95 -12.16 15.08
CA MET A 74 -14.27 -10.81 15.56
C MET A 74 -15.58 -10.31 14.91
N TRP A 75 -15.73 -10.49 13.59
CA TRP A 75 -16.94 -10.10 12.87
C TRP A 75 -18.18 -10.86 13.34
N ILE A 76 -18.10 -12.18 13.54
CA ILE A 76 -19.23 -13.00 14.01
C ILE A 76 -19.66 -12.56 15.41
N GLU A 77 -18.71 -12.29 16.31
CA GLU A 77 -19.01 -11.90 17.68
C GLU A 77 -19.60 -10.49 17.78
N GLY A 78 -19.04 -9.55 17.02
CA GLY A 78 -19.29 -8.12 17.17
C GLY A 78 -20.09 -7.45 16.05
N GLY A 79 -20.42 -8.15 14.96
CA GLY A 79 -21.21 -7.64 13.83
C GLY A 79 -22.73 -7.68 14.03
N LYS A 80 -23.19 -8.01 15.26
CA LYS A 80 -24.60 -8.25 15.60
C LYS A 80 -25.37 -6.99 16.04
N TYR A 81 -24.73 -5.83 16.12
CA TYR A 81 -25.39 -4.61 16.57
C TYR A 81 -26.22 -4.01 15.42
N GLY A 82 -27.45 -3.59 15.74
CA GLY A 82 -28.36 -3.02 14.75
C GLY A 82 -27.84 -1.67 14.24
N SER A 83 -27.15 -1.67 13.10
CA SER A 83 -26.80 -0.45 12.35
C SER A 83 -27.44 -0.49 10.97
N ILE A 84 -27.87 0.68 10.49
CA ILE A 84 -28.22 0.88 9.08
C ILE A 84 -26.99 0.48 8.25
N ASP A 85 -27.21 -0.33 7.23
CA ASP A 85 -26.19 -0.98 6.40
C ASP A 85 -25.37 0.05 5.57
N PRO A 86 -24.19 0.50 6.05
CA PRO A 86 -23.28 1.38 5.32
C PRO A 86 -22.28 0.51 4.52
N CYS A 87 -21.14 1.07 4.10
CA CYS A 87 -20.07 0.25 3.51
C CYS A 87 -19.53 -0.79 4.51
N TYR A 88 -19.05 -1.93 4.00
CA TYR A 88 -18.46 -3.02 4.79
C TYR A 88 -17.52 -2.56 5.93
N PRO A 89 -16.48 -1.74 5.69
CA PRO A 89 -15.53 -1.33 6.73
C PRO A 89 -16.16 -0.47 7.84
N SER A 90 -17.26 0.25 7.58
CA SER A 90 -18.00 0.97 8.62
C SER A 90 -18.82 0.02 9.50
N LYS A 91 -19.36 -1.07 8.93
CA LYS A 91 -20.01 -2.13 9.72
C LYS A 91 -19.03 -2.80 10.67
N VAL A 92 -17.84 -3.12 10.17
CA VAL A 92 -16.79 -3.79 10.95
C VAL A 92 -16.32 -2.95 12.13
N ALA A 93 -16.51 -1.62 12.12
CA ALA A 93 -16.24 -0.77 13.27
C ALA A 93 -16.97 -1.23 14.55
N GLN A 94 -18.16 -1.82 14.43
CA GLN A 94 -18.89 -2.37 15.58
C GLN A 94 -18.12 -3.53 16.22
N ALA A 95 -17.54 -4.37 15.38
CA ALA A 95 -16.77 -5.52 15.83
C ALA A 95 -15.50 -5.06 16.58
N HIS A 96 -14.86 -3.97 16.14
CA HIS A 96 -13.76 -3.37 16.88
C HIS A 96 -14.17 -2.73 18.21
N ILE A 97 -15.36 -2.10 18.29
CA ILE A 97 -15.88 -1.59 19.58
C ILE A 97 -16.22 -2.74 20.53
N HIS A 98 -16.82 -3.82 20.01
CA HIS A 98 -17.05 -5.05 20.76
C HIS A 98 -15.73 -5.63 21.28
N ASP A 99 -14.70 -5.77 20.43
CA ASP A 99 -13.39 -6.24 20.85
C ASP A 99 -12.82 -5.43 22.03
N LEU A 100 -12.90 -4.10 21.94
CA LEU A 100 -12.43 -3.23 23.03
C LEU A 100 -13.20 -3.47 24.34
N LEU A 101 -14.53 -3.58 24.28
CA LEU A 101 -15.40 -3.69 25.46
C LEU A 101 -15.43 -5.08 26.08
N PHE A 102 -15.21 -6.13 25.30
CA PHE A 102 -15.41 -7.52 25.74
C PHE A 102 -14.09 -8.32 25.84
N HIS A 103 -13.06 -7.93 25.09
CA HIS A 103 -11.76 -8.63 25.08
C HIS A 103 -10.62 -7.79 25.64
N LYS A 104 -10.61 -6.47 25.43
CA LYS A 104 -9.54 -5.57 25.92
C LYS A 104 -9.84 -4.91 27.27
N HIS A 105 -11.11 -4.81 27.62
CA HIS A 105 -11.59 -4.32 28.90
C HIS A 105 -11.88 -5.52 29.84
N SER A 106 -11.28 -5.52 31.02
CA SER A 106 -11.58 -6.47 32.09
C SER A 106 -11.54 -5.78 33.46
N PRO A 107 -12.09 -6.36 34.54
CA PRO A 107 -11.99 -5.79 35.88
C PRO A 107 -10.54 -5.57 36.35
N GLU A 108 -9.60 -6.44 35.95
CA GLU A 108 -8.18 -6.35 36.31
C GLU A 108 -7.42 -5.35 35.42
N LYS A 109 -7.92 -5.13 34.21
CA LYS A 109 -7.37 -4.20 33.21
C LYS A 109 -8.52 -3.41 32.61
N PRO A 110 -9.07 -2.42 33.33
CA PRO A 110 -10.19 -1.64 32.86
C PRO A 110 -9.72 -0.65 31.78
N LEU A 111 -10.53 -0.45 30.75
CA LEU A 111 -10.42 0.73 29.89
C LEU A 111 -11.18 1.87 30.56
N ASP A 112 -10.59 3.06 30.65
CA ASP A 112 -11.26 4.26 31.15
C ASP A 112 -12.01 4.98 30.03
N PHE A 113 -11.41 4.98 28.83
CA PHE A 113 -11.94 5.65 27.66
C PHE A 113 -11.93 4.74 26.44
N ILE A 114 -12.93 4.90 25.57
CA ILE A 114 -12.83 4.51 24.16
C ILE A 114 -12.90 5.77 23.33
N PHE A 115 -11.84 6.05 22.57
CA PHE A 115 -11.72 7.23 21.72
C PHE A 115 -11.86 6.84 20.26
N PHE A 116 -12.85 7.44 19.58
CA PHE A 116 -13.06 7.26 18.15
C PHE A 116 -13.41 8.61 17.52
N PRO A 117 -12.46 9.35 16.92
CA PRO A 117 -12.71 10.72 16.47
C PRO A 117 -13.52 10.80 15.17
N CYS A 118 -14.40 11.79 15.09
CA CYS A 118 -15.14 12.14 13.88
C CYS A 118 -14.24 12.97 12.94
N LEU A 119 -13.50 12.30 12.06
CA LEU A 119 -12.56 12.94 11.13
C LEU A 119 -13.30 13.58 9.95
N THR A 120 -13.28 14.92 9.86
CA THR A 120 -13.98 15.67 8.81
C THR A 120 -13.10 15.95 7.60
N HIS A 121 -11.84 16.33 7.82
CA HIS A 121 -10.86 16.63 6.77
C HIS A 121 -9.52 16.01 7.11
N MET A 122 -8.82 15.54 6.10
CA MET A 122 -7.48 14.98 6.20
C MET A 122 -6.46 15.88 5.51
N THR A 123 -5.18 15.74 5.82
CA THR A 123 -4.14 16.34 4.98
C THR A 123 -3.81 15.45 3.79
N THR A 124 -3.24 16.05 2.76
CA THR A 124 -2.67 15.35 1.60
C THR A 124 -1.41 16.08 1.14
N LYS A 125 -0.46 15.36 0.56
CA LYS A 125 0.71 15.95 -0.12
C LYS A 125 0.42 16.34 -1.57
N LEU A 126 -0.76 15.97 -2.09
CA LEU A 126 -1.21 16.40 -3.41
C LEU A 126 -1.45 17.92 -3.44
N VAL A 127 -1.20 18.53 -4.58
CA VAL A 127 -1.33 19.98 -4.76
C VAL A 127 -2.48 20.30 -5.70
N GLY A 128 -3.05 21.50 -5.58
CA GLY A 128 -4.14 21.95 -6.45
C GLY A 128 -5.46 21.20 -6.25
N VAL A 129 -5.57 20.34 -5.23
CA VAL A 129 -6.82 19.64 -4.93
C VAL A 129 -7.93 20.62 -4.53
N MET A 130 -9.15 20.35 -4.99
CA MET A 130 -10.34 21.16 -4.71
C MET A 130 -10.66 21.17 -3.22
N ASP A 131 -10.54 20.01 -2.56
CA ASP A 131 -10.74 19.85 -1.13
C ASP A 131 -10.09 18.53 -0.64
N THR A 132 -10.12 18.28 0.67
CA THR A 132 -9.50 17.12 1.34
C THR A 132 -10.44 16.48 2.36
N THR A 133 -11.73 16.57 2.10
CA THR A 133 -12.78 15.99 2.95
C THR A 133 -12.59 14.48 3.13
N SER A 134 -12.87 14.03 4.34
CA SER A 134 -13.08 12.61 4.62
C SER A 134 -14.42 12.17 4.04
N CYS A 135 -14.55 10.87 3.78
CA CYS A 135 -15.86 10.30 3.47
C CYS A 135 -16.85 10.61 4.62
N PRO A 136 -18.10 11.02 4.35
CA PRO A 136 -19.12 11.26 5.38
C PRO A 136 -19.37 10.05 6.28
N ILE A 137 -19.18 8.84 5.75
CA ILE A 137 -19.24 7.62 6.57
C ILE A 137 -18.12 7.60 7.60
N VAL A 138 -16.90 8.03 7.27
CA VAL A 138 -15.81 8.12 8.26
C VAL A 138 -16.10 9.19 9.30
N ALA A 139 -16.62 10.35 8.88
CA ALA A 139 -16.97 11.42 9.82
C ALA A 139 -18.12 11.02 10.76
N GLY A 140 -19.10 10.24 10.29
CA GLY A 140 -20.30 9.86 11.06
C GLY A 140 -20.20 8.52 11.80
N THR A 141 -19.31 7.60 11.40
CA THR A 141 -19.23 6.26 12.02
C THR A 141 -19.07 6.31 13.54
N PRO A 142 -18.25 7.20 14.14
CA PRO A 142 -18.11 7.20 15.60
C PRO A 142 -19.41 7.50 16.35
N GLU A 143 -20.24 8.42 15.87
CA GLU A 143 -21.55 8.71 16.47
C GLU A 143 -22.56 7.58 16.25
N VAL A 144 -22.50 6.92 15.08
CA VAL A 144 -23.31 5.72 14.79
C VAL A 144 -22.92 4.59 15.73
N MET A 145 -21.63 4.39 15.99
CA MET A 145 -21.14 3.38 16.94
C MET A 145 -21.56 3.71 18.37
N LYS A 146 -21.47 4.98 18.79
CA LYS A 146 -22.00 5.41 20.07
C LYS A 146 -23.46 5.01 20.22
N SER A 147 -24.28 5.39 19.24
CA SER A 147 -25.71 5.11 19.22
C SER A 147 -26.00 3.61 19.24
N ALA A 148 -25.28 2.80 18.46
CA ALA A 148 -25.46 1.34 18.39
C ALA A 148 -25.18 0.64 19.73
N PHE A 149 -24.26 1.18 20.53
CA PHE A 149 -23.85 0.64 21.83
C PHE A 149 -24.50 1.34 23.04
N THR A 150 -25.42 2.28 22.81
CA THR A 150 -26.21 2.95 23.87
C THR A 150 -27.72 2.87 23.69
N LYS A 151 -28.22 2.49 22.51
CA LYS A 151 -29.65 2.54 22.18
C LYS A 151 -30.50 1.61 23.05
N GLU A 152 -30.13 0.33 23.15
CA GLU A 152 -30.89 -0.68 23.90
C GLU A 152 -30.33 -0.86 25.32
N ILE A 153 -29.00 -0.91 25.43
CA ILE A 153 -28.22 -1.01 26.66
C ILE A 153 -27.03 -0.07 26.50
N ASP A 154 -26.69 0.69 27.54
CA ASP A 154 -25.46 1.49 27.56
C ASP A 154 -24.27 0.62 27.97
N PHE A 155 -23.69 -0.06 26.97
CA PHE A 155 -22.56 -0.95 27.19
C PHE A 155 -21.33 -0.24 27.75
N PHE A 156 -21.19 1.07 27.50
CA PHE A 156 -20.09 1.88 28.00
C PHE A 156 -20.28 2.19 29.49
N ALA A 157 -21.45 2.72 29.87
CA ALA A 157 -21.77 3.04 31.25
C ALA A 157 -21.75 1.81 32.16
N ASP A 158 -22.30 0.68 31.70
CA ASP A 158 -22.31 -0.59 32.43
C ASP A 158 -20.89 -1.10 32.77
N ARG A 159 -19.88 -0.68 32.00
CA ARG A 159 -18.47 -1.05 32.17
C ARG A 159 -17.62 0.08 32.76
N GLY A 160 -18.23 1.22 33.12
CA GLY A 160 -17.50 2.40 33.58
C GLY A 160 -16.53 2.97 32.53
N VAL A 161 -16.80 2.76 31.24
CA VAL A 161 -16.00 3.29 30.12
C VAL A 161 -16.65 4.58 29.63
N THR A 162 -15.86 5.62 29.40
CA THR A 162 -16.33 6.85 28.74
C THR A 162 -16.04 6.80 27.25
N TYR A 163 -17.08 6.92 26.40
CA TYR A 163 -16.91 7.01 24.95
C TYR A 163 -16.68 8.46 24.51
N VAL A 164 -15.62 8.70 23.72
CA VAL A 164 -15.14 10.04 23.32
C VAL A 164 -15.07 10.12 21.78
N ASP A 165 -15.86 11.02 21.18
CA ASP A 165 -16.13 11.02 19.73
C ASP A 165 -16.23 12.42 19.10
N PHE A 166 -15.48 13.39 19.59
CA PHE A 166 -15.54 14.75 19.06
C PHE A 166 -14.99 14.87 17.63
N ALA A 167 -15.47 15.89 16.91
CA ALA A 167 -15.05 16.19 15.54
C ALA A 167 -13.63 16.78 15.48
N VAL A 168 -12.87 16.35 14.47
CA VAL A 168 -11.49 16.78 14.26
C VAL A 168 -11.24 17.08 12.78
N THR A 169 -10.62 18.23 12.49
CA THR A 169 -10.06 18.55 11.17
C THR A 169 -8.54 18.57 11.20
N PHE A 170 -7.89 18.00 10.18
CA PHE A 170 -6.43 18.04 10.05
C PHE A 170 -5.94 19.21 9.19
N THR A 171 -6.84 19.96 8.55
CA THR A 171 -6.49 21.04 7.62
C THR A 171 -6.40 22.41 8.29
N GLU A 172 -6.94 22.55 9.50
CA GLU A 172 -6.94 23.80 10.26
C GLU A 172 -6.16 23.63 11.58
N PRO A 173 -4.83 23.90 11.61
CA PRO A 173 -3.98 23.57 12.76
C PRO A 173 -4.42 24.19 14.10
N ASN A 174 -4.94 25.42 14.08
CA ASN A 174 -5.43 26.08 15.30
C ASN A 174 -6.77 25.51 15.76
N LEU A 175 -7.67 25.15 14.82
CA LEU A 175 -8.94 24.52 15.16
C LEU A 175 -8.71 23.10 15.69
N LEU A 176 -7.80 22.34 15.08
CA LEU A 176 -7.35 21.04 15.57
C LEU A 176 -6.89 21.12 17.03
N LYS A 177 -5.97 22.04 17.34
CA LYS A 177 -5.47 22.26 18.71
C LYS A 177 -6.60 22.54 19.71
N ARG A 178 -7.51 23.43 19.33
CA ARG A 178 -8.69 23.77 20.12
C ARG A 178 -9.60 22.55 20.33
N GLN A 179 -9.95 21.82 19.27
CA GLN A 179 -10.80 20.63 19.32
C GLN A 179 -10.19 19.54 20.22
N MET A 180 -8.89 19.31 20.09
CA MET A 180 -8.17 18.34 20.92
C MET A 180 -8.14 18.74 22.39
N PHE A 181 -7.94 20.04 22.67
CA PHE A 181 -7.98 20.53 24.04
C PHE A 181 -9.39 20.43 24.62
N GLU A 182 -10.40 20.99 23.96
CA GLU A 182 -11.80 20.96 24.41
C GLU A 182 -12.30 19.53 24.61
N GLY A 183 -11.94 18.61 23.71
CA GLY A 183 -12.32 17.20 23.76
C GLY A 183 -11.66 16.39 24.87
N TRP A 184 -10.47 16.78 25.37
CA TRP A 184 -9.72 15.99 26.35
C TRP A 184 -9.45 16.69 27.69
N ALA A 185 -9.56 18.02 27.77
CA ALA A 185 -9.14 18.82 28.92
C ALA A 185 -9.75 18.32 30.23
N GLN A 186 -11.07 18.11 30.24
CA GLN A 186 -11.80 17.66 31.43
C GLN A 186 -11.45 16.21 31.80
N HIS A 187 -11.32 15.32 30.81
CA HIS A 187 -11.03 13.91 31.04
C HIS A 187 -9.63 13.69 31.62
N LEU A 188 -8.63 14.39 31.09
CA LEU A 188 -7.23 14.20 31.43
C LEU A 188 -6.70 15.24 32.44
N GLY A 189 -7.47 16.27 32.76
CA GLY A 189 -7.05 17.34 33.67
C GLY A 189 -5.80 18.06 33.17
N MET A 190 -5.78 18.39 31.87
CA MET A 190 -4.64 19.02 31.19
C MET A 190 -4.84 20.50 30.93
N THR A 191 -3.73 21.19 30.66
CA THR A 191 -3.73 22.59 30.23
C THR A 191 -3.71 22.67 28.71
N GLU A 192 -4.13 23.81 28.17
CA GLU A 192 -4.09 24.08 26.74
C GLU A 192 -2.65 23.98 26.19
N ASP A 193 -1.66 24.51 26.91
CA ASP A 193 -0.24 24.39 26.56
C ASP A 193 0.22 22.92 26.40
N GLU A 194 -0.23 22.02 27.28
CA GLU A 194 0.08 20.59 27.19
C GLU A 194 -0.57 19.94 25.96
N SER A 195 -1.84 20.27 25.69
CA SER A 195 -2.56 19.80 24.49
C SER A 195 -1.91 20.30 23.21
N ASP A 196 -1.65 21.59 23.10
CA ASP A 196 -1.05 22.23 21.93
C ASP A 196 0.32 21.63 21.61
N PHE A 197 1.15 21.45 22.64
CA PHE A 197 2.44 20.81 22.51
C PHE A 197 2.31 19.36 22.03
N ALA A 198 1.34 18.61 22.56
CA ALA A 198 1.07 17.24 22.15
C ALA A 198 0.59 17.12 20.71
N VAL A 199 -0.25 18.05 20.23
CA VAL A 199 -0.65 18.13 18.81
C VAL A 199 0.57 18.36 17.92
N ASP A 200 1.48 19.26 18.32
CA ASP A 200 2.71 19.52 17.55
C ASP A 200 3.63 18.30 17.50
N GLN A 201 3.75 17.53 18.60
CA GLN A 201 4.51 16.27 18.59
C GLN A 201 3.83 15.18 17.75
N ALA A 202 2.50 15.11 17.80
CA ALA A 202 1.72 14.15 17.03
C ALA A 202 1.86 14.37 15.52
N TRP A 203 1.89 15.62 15.05
CA TRP A 203 2.20 15.95 13.66
C TRP A 203 3.60 15.50 13.26
N LYS A 204 4.62 15.82 14.06
CA LYS A 204 6.00 15.38 13.79
C LYS A 204 6.13 13.86 13.70
N ALA A 205 5.42 13.13 14.56
CA ALA A 205 5.43 11.66 14.52
C ALA A 205 4.74 11.13 13.25
N LEU A 206 3.61 11.73 12.84
CA LEU A 206 2.92 11.35 11.61
C LEU A 206 3.77 11.64 10.37
N GLU A 207 4.37 12.83 10.30
CA GLU A 207 5.31 13.22 9.23
C GLU A 207 6.53 12.29 9.19
N ARG A 208 7.11 11.96 10.34
CA ARG A 208 8.24 11.04 10.41
C ARG A 208 7.86 9.64 9.92
N PHE A 209 6.67 9.17 10.29
CA PHE A 209 6.15 7.90 9.78
C PHE A 209 5.95 7.94 8.26
N ASP A 210 5.40 9.04 7.71
CA ASP A 210 5.29 9.25 6.26
C ASP A 210 6.63 9.19 5.56
N THR A 211 7.64 9.91 6.06
CA THR A 211 8.99 9.88 5.49
C THR A 211 9.55 8.45 5.47
N ILE A 212 9.43 7.70 6.57
CA ILE A 212 9.91 6.31 6.63
C ILE A 212 9.20 5.43 5.60
N MET A 213 7.88 5.60 5.42
CA MET A 213 7.11 4.82 4.44
C MET A 213 7.51 5.17 3.01
N GLU A 214 7.71 6.44 2.70
CA GLU A 214 8.16 6.92 1.38
C GLU A 214 9.59 6.47 1.06
N ASP A 215 10.50 6.52 2.03
CA ASP A 215 11.88 6.05 1.88
C ASP A 215 11.93 4.55 1.58
N LYS A 216 11.19 3.74 2.33
CA LYS A 216 11.08 2.29 2.07
C LYS A 216 10.44 1.99 0.72
N GLY A 217 9.41 2.74 0.34
CA GLY A 217 8.79 2.56 -0.96
C GLY A 217 9.74 2.92 -2.11
N ARG A 218 10.56 3.96 -1.94
CA ARG A 218 11.64 4.30 -2.88
C ARG A 218 12.63 3.16 -3.03
N GLU A 219 13.12 2.60 -1.92
CA GLU A 219 14.06 1.48 -1.93
C GLU A 219 13.51 0.28 -2.70
N VAL A 220 12.23 -0.05 -2.50
CA VAL A 220 11.55 -1.14 -3.22
C VAL A 220 11.42 -0.82 -4.71
N LEU A 221 11.01 0.40 -5.06
CA LEU A 221 10.85 0.84 -6.46
C LEU A 221 12.19 0.80 -7.22
N GLU A 222 13.25 1.31 -6.61
CA GLU A 222 14.60 1.28 -7.20
C GLU A 222 15.15 -0.14 -7.32
N ALA A 223 14.84 -1.02 -6.37
CA ALA A 223 15.21 -2.44 -6.46
C ALA A 223 14.49 -3.15 -7.62
N VAL A 224 13.17 -2.95 -7.78
CA VAL A 224 12.44 -3.61 -8.88
C VAL A 224 12.81 -3.05 -10.25
N GLU A 225 13.16 -1.76 -10.35
CA GLU A 225 13.72 -1.16 -11.58
C GLU A 225 15.07 -1.79 -11.95
N ARG A 226 15.95 -1.99 -10.97
CA ARG A 226 17.29 -2.56 -11.20
C ARG A 226 17.21 -4.02 -11.62
N ASP A 227 16.29 -4.77 -11.03
CA ASP A 227 16.24 -6.23 -11.15
C ASP A 227 15.19 -6.69 -12.19
N ASP A 228 14.66 -5.77 -13.01
CA ASP A 228 13.57 -5.99 -13.97
C ASP A 228 12.35 -6.70 -13.35
N ALA A 229 12.15 -6.53 -12.04
CA ALA A 229 11.07 -7.15 -11.27
C ALA A 229 9.81 -6.27 -11.26
N ILE A 230 8.75 -6.75 -10.61
CA ILE A 230 7.48 -6.02 -10.50
C ILE A 230 7.16 -5.77 -9.04
N ALA A 231 6.84 -4.52 -8.72
CA ALA A 231 6.17 -4.16 -7.47
C ALA A 231 4.65 -4.05 -7.70
N LEU A 232 3.88 -4.61 -6.78
CA LEU A 232 2.43 -4.47 -6.80
C LEU A 232 2.02 -3.25 -5.96
N LEU A 233 1.41 -2.25 -6.58
CA LEU A 233 0.82 -1.12 -5.88
C LEU A 233 -0.63 -1.43 -5.54
N MET A 234 -0.92 -1.55 -4.24
CA MET A 234 -2.28 -1.60 -3.76
C MET A 234 -2.86 -0.18 -3.68
N ILE A 235 -3.89 0.05 -4.49
CA ILE A 235 -4.71 1.27 -4.42
C ILE A 235 -6.03 0.92 -3.74
N GLY A 236 -6.45 1.75 -2.79
CA GLY A 236 -7.58 1.43 -1.91
C GLY A 236 -7.80 2.51 -0.88
N ARG A 237 -8.33 2.17 0.29
CA ARG A 237 -8.48 3.06 1.43
C ARG A 237 -7.52 2.66 2.54
N PRO A 238 -7.21 3.55 3.50
CA PRO A 238 -6.26 3.24 4.58
C PRO A 238 -6.57 1.93 5.32
N TYR A 239 -7.86 1.65 5.54
CA TYR A 239 -8.34 0.45 6.21
C TYR A 239 -8.12 -0.86 5.45
N HIS A 240 -7.81 -0.85 4.16
CA HIS A 240 -7.39 -2.07 3.44
C HIS A 240 -5.98 -2.55 3.85
N SER A 241 -5.31 -1.83 4.77
CA SER A 241 -4.13 -2.35 5.47
C SER A 241 -4.48 -3.39 6.53
N ASP A 242 -5.76 -3.50 6.92
CA ASP A 242 -6.26 -4.56 7.78
C ASP A 242 -6.34 -5.88 7.01
N PRO A 243 -5.66 -6.96 7.47
CA PRO A 243 -5.70 -8.26 6.79
C PRO A 243 -7.11 -8.85 6.71
N GLY A 244 -8.01 -8.56 7.67
CA GLY A 244 -9.40 -8.98 7.60
C GLY A 244 -10.23 -8.21 6.59
N LEU A 245 -9.92 -6.93 6.32
CA LEU A 245 -10.62 -6.11 5.32
C LEU A 245 -10.04 -6.23 3.92
N ASN A 246 -8.83 -6.75 3.75
CA ASN A 246 -8.26 -7.07 2.44
C ASN A 246 -8.28 -8.57 2.11
N HIS A 247 -8.83 -9.41 3.00
CA HIS A 247 -8.91 -10.86 2.87
C HIS A 247 -7.56 -11.55 2.68
N SER A 248 -6.49 -11.01 3.26
CA SER A 248 -5.11 -11.48 3.10
C SER A 248 -4.64 -11.55 1.65
N VAL A 249 -5.28 -10.82 0.74
CA VAL A 249 -4.90 -10.81 -0.69
C VAL A 249 -3.45 -10.35 -0.87
N MET A 250 -3.01 -9.42 -0.01
CA MET A 250 -1.67 -8.86 0.00
C MET A 250 -0.64 -9.93 0.37
N ASP A 251 -0.95 -10.73 1.39
CA ASP A 251 -0.08 -11.80 1.88
C ASP A 251 0.11 -12.88 0.80
N GLU A 252 -0.95 -13.23 0.09
CA GLU A 252 -0.89 -14.20 -1.02
C GLU A 252 0.05 -13.72 -2.14
N PHE A 253 0.06 -12.43 -2.48
CA PHE A 253 1.02 -11.89 -3.46
C PHE A 253 2.45 -11.85 -2.91
N GLN A 254 2.64 -11.56 -1.63
CA GLN A 254 3.97 -11.59 -1.00
C GLN A 254 4.56 -13.01 -0.99
N VAL A 255 3.75 -14.04 -0.73
CA VAL A 255 4.17 -15.46 -0.83
C VAL A 255 4.64 -15.82 -2.24
N LEU A 256 4.04 -15.21 -3.27
CA LEU A 256 4.45 -15.36 -4.67
C LEU A 256 5.69 -14.54 -5.06
N GLY A 257 6.27 -13.79 -4.11
CA GLY A 257 7.50 -13.03 -4.30
C GLY A 257 7.32 -11.62 -4.84
N TYR A 258 6.09 -11.10 -4.87
CA TYR A 258 5.84 -9.72 -5.29
C TYR A 258 5.93 -8.77 -4.08
N PRO A 259 6.87 -7.80 -4.07
CA PRO A 259 6.83 -6.75 -3.07
C PRO A 259 5.58 -5.90 -3.28
N VAL A 260 4.90 -5.56 -2.18
CA VAL A 260 3.64 -4.81 -2.24
C VAL A 260 3.80 -3.44 -1.62
N LEU A 261 3.41 -2.41 -2.38
CA LEU A 261 3.44 -1.01 -2.01
C LEU A 261 2.03 -0.55 -1.62
N SER A 262 1.96 0.34 -0.63
CA SER A 262 0.76 1.12 -0.34
C SER A 262 0.81 2.46 -1.08
N MET A 263 -0.34 3.11 -1.26
CA MET A 263 -0.40 4.48 -1.79
C MET A 263 0.44 5.48 -0.97
N ARG A 264 0.53 5.24 0.35
CA ARG A 264 1.28 6.07 1.30
C ARG A 264 2.80 5.89 1.17
N SER A 265 3.27 4.73 0.71
CA SER A 265 4.70 4.46 0.52
C SER A 265 5.26 5.00 -0.80
N ILE A 266 4.43 5.47 -1.73
CA ILE A 266 4.97 6.10 -2.95
C ILE A 266 5.65 7.42 -2.58
N PRO A 267 6.92 7.67 -2.98
CA PRO A 267 7.60 8.93 -2.73
C PRO A 267 6.82 10.14 -3.24
N LYS A 268 6.74 11.20 -2.44
CA LYS A 268 6.07 12.46 -2.82
C LYS A 268 7.05 13.60 -3.11
N ASP A 269 8.32 13.27 -3.29
CA ASP A 269 9.37 14.21 -3.70
C ASP A 269 9.25 14.53 -5.21
N PRO A 270 8.93 15.79 -5.60
CA PRO A 270 8.76 16.14 -7.00
C PRO A 270 10.01 15.86 -7.85
N ALA A 271 11.20 16.13 -7.33
CA ALA A 271 12.45 15.97 -8.08
C ALA A 271 12.69 14.51 -8.48
N TRP A 272 12.31 13.56 -7.63
CA TRP A 272 12.38 12.14 -7.94
C TRP A 272 11.28 11.69 -8.91
N LEU A 273 10.08 12.27 -8.79
CA LEU A 273 8.93 11.92 -9.64
C LEU A 273 9.05 12.45 -11.07
N GLU A 274 9.67 13.61 -11.29
CA GLU A 274 9.76 14.30 -12.59
C GLU A 274 10.17 13.38 -13.76
N ARG A 275 11.05 12.39 -13.50
CA ARG A 275 11.48 11.41 -14.52
C ARG A 275 10.33 10.63 -15.17
N PHE A 276 9.22 10.44 -14.46
CA PHE A 276 8.04 9.73 -14.95
C PHE A 276 7.01 10.63 -15.64
N TYR A 277 7.16 11.95 -15.51
CA TYR A 277 6.20 12.96 -15.98
C TYR A 277 6.81 13.95 -16.98
N ALA A 278 8.07 13.75 -17.40
CA ALA A 278 8.86 14.68 -18.20
C ALA A 278 8.12 15.20 -19.45
N ASP A 279 7.52 14.32 -20.25
CA ASP A 279 6.82 14.71 -21.48
C ASP A 279 5.58 15.58 -21.21
N GLY A 280 4.86 15.28 -20.13
CA GLY A 280 3.67 16.03 -19.74
C GLY A 280 4.02 17.41 -19.16
N LEU A 281 5.11 17.49 -18.39
CA LEU A 281 5.64 18.75 -17.88
C LEU A 281 6.18 19.62 -19.03
N ALA A 282 6.94 19.04 -19.96
CA ALA A 282 7.52 19.75 -21.10
C ALA A 282 6.46 20.27 -22.09
N SER A 283 5.38 19.52 -22.29
CA SER A 283 4.24 19.95 -23.13
C SER A 283 3.27 20.91 -22.45
N GLY A 284 3.39 21.12 -21.13
CA GLY A 284 2.46 21.92 -20.35
C GLY A 284 1.09 21.27 -20.14
N THR A 285 0.93 19.98 -20.49
CA THR A 285 -0.31 19.22 -20.23
C THR A 285 -0.44 18.86 -18.74
N ILE A 286 0.68 18.78 -18.02
CA ILE A 286 0.74 18.54 -16.58
C ILE A 286 1.35 19.77 -15.92
N ALA A 287 0.62 20.42 -15.02
CA ALA A 287 1.11 21.58 -14.30
C ALA A 287 2.13 21.20 -13.20
N HIS A 288 1.87 20.11 -12.47
CA HIS A 288 2.74 19.62 -11.40
C HIS A 288 2.56 18.10 -11.19
N VAL A 289 3.61 17.37 -10.81
CA VAL A 289 3.59 15.89 -10.68
C VAL A 289 2.66 15.36 -9.58
N LEU A 290 2.32 16.20 -8.61
CA LEU A 290 1.37 15.92 -7.53
C LEU A 290 -0.03 16.54 -7.76
N ASP A 291 -0.26 17.14 -8.92
CA ASP A 291 -1.57 17.67 -9.31
C ASP A 291 -2.41 16.56 -9.97
N LEU A 292 -3.73 16.76 -10.00
CA LEU A 292 -4.72 15.90 -10.64
C LEU A 292 -5.71 16.67 -11.50
N ASN A 293 -5.67 18.00 -11.53
CA ASN A 293 -6.71 18.81 -12.18
C ASN A 293 -6.80 18.60 -13.70
N ASP A 294 -5.75 18.09 -14.35
CA ASP A 294 -5.78 17.73 -15.77
C ASP A 294 -6.61 16.47 -16.06
N ILE A 295 -6.82 15.59 -15.07
CA ILE A 295 -7.59 14.35 -15.22
C ILE A 295 -8.86 14.30 -14.38
N TRP A 296 -8.89 15.01 -13.26
CA TRP A 296 -10.01 15.04 -12.34
C TRP A 296 -10.04 16.34 -11.52
N PRO A 297 -10.70 17.40 -12.05
CA PRO A 297 -10.87 18.66 -11.34
C PRO A 297 -11.69 18.54 -10.05
N GLU A 298 -12.69 17.66 -10.01
CA GLU A 298 -13.60 17.48 -8.87
C GLU A 298 -13.03 16.59 -7.76
N ASN A 299 -11.74 16.71 -7.47
CA ASN A 299 -10.98 15.86 -6.55
C ASN A 299 -11.12 16.28 -5.06
N TYR A 300 -12.35 16.38 -4.55
CA TYR A 300 -12.67 16.93 -3.22
C TYR A 300 -12.37 16.03 -2.01
N SER A 301 -12.08 14.75 -2.21
CA SER A 301 -11.81 13.80 -1.12
C SER A 301 -10.35 13.36 -1.08
N ALA A 302 -9.69 13.53 0.07
CA ALA A 302 -8.27 13.25 0.23
C ALA A 302 -7.90 11.80 -0.16
N ASN A 303 -8.64 10.82 0.36
CA ASN A 303 -8.39 9.42 0.09
C ASN A 303 -8.65 9.07 -1.40
N SER A 304 -9.65 9.70 -2.04
CA SER A 304 -9.98 9.39 -3.44
C SER A 304 -8.98 10.02 -4.38
N ALA A 305 -8.59 11.27 -4.12
CA ALA A 305 -7.53 11.94 -4.85
C ALA A 305 -6.23 11.13 -4.77
N GLN A 306 -5.85 10.65 -3.57
CA GLN A 306 -4.68 9.77 -3.41
C GLN A 306 -4.79 8.47 -4.21
N LYS A 307 -5.97 7.83 -4.26
CA LYS A 307 -6.22 6.62 -5.04
C LYS A 307 -6.01 6.85 -6.54
N VAL A 308 -6.62 7.91 -7.08
CA VAL A 308 -6.51 8.28 -8.50
C VAL A 308 -5.07 8.69 -8.85
N TRP A 309 -4.41 9.47 -7.99
CA TRP A 309 -3.00 9.83 -8.19
C TRP A 309 -2.08 8.62 -8.17
N SER A 310 -2.35 7.63 -7.31
CA SER A 310 -1.57 6.39 -7.25
C SER A 310 -1.72 5.56 -8.54
N ALA A 311 -2.93 5.51 -9.12
CA ALA A 311 -3.14 4.90 -10.44
C ALA A 311 -2.39 5.67 -11.55
N ARG A 312 -2.41 7.02 -11.52
CA ARG A 312 -1.66 7.87 -12.45
C ARG A 312 -0.15 7.62 -12.36
N PHE A 313 0.38 7.43 -11.16
CA PHE A 313 1.79 7.10 -10.93
C PHE A 313 2.12 5.72 -11.52
N ALA A 314 1.33 4.69 -11.19
CA ALA A 314 1.56 3.34 -11.71
C ALA A 314 1.52 3.28 -13.23
N ALA A 315 0.59 4.02 -13.86
CA ALA A 315 0.47 4.15 -15.31
C ALA A 315 1.74 4.67 -16.02
N ARG A 316 2.68 5.25 -15.27
CA ARG A 316 3.92 5.86 -15.78
C ARG A 316 5.17 5.14 -15.33
N HIS A 317 5.03 4.07 -14.55
CA HIS A 317 6.16 3.34 -14.00
C HIS A 317 6.19 1.91 -14.55
N PRO A 318 7.21 1.52 -15.34
CA PRO A 318 7.23 0.25 -16.07
C PRO A 318 7.16 -0.99 -15.16
N ASN A 319 7.80 -0.93 -14.00
CA ASN A 319 7.87 -2.01 -13.02
C ASN A 319 6.72 -2.03 -11.99
N VAL A 320 5.71 -1.16 -12.11
CA VAL A 320 4.58 -1.11 -11.16
C VAL A 320 3.33 -1.69 -11.79
N ALA A 321 2.70 -2.62 -11.09
CA ALA A 321 1.39 -3.17 -11.42
C ALA A 321 0.35 -2.74 -10.38
N VAL A 322 -0.94 -2.74 -10.71
CA VAL A 322 -1.99 -2.22 -9.83
C VAL A 322 -2.96 -3.30 -9.36
N LEU A 323 -3.09 -3.41 -8.03
CA LEU A 323 -4.18 -4.11 -7.37
C LEU A 323 -5.15 -3.07 -6.78
N ASP A 324 -6.34 -2.95 -7.37
CA ASP A 324 -7.37 -2.02 -6.90
C ASP A 324 -8.36 -2.73 -5.98
N LEU A 325 -8.35 -2.33 -4.70
CA LEU A 325 -9.26 -2.81 -3.69
C LEU A 325 -10.37 -1.79 -3.44
N SER A 326 -11.60 -2.25 -3.48
CA SER A 326 -12.75 -1.52 -2.96
C SER A 326 -13.65 -2.44 -2.14
N SER A 327 -14.16 -1.88 -1.06
CA SER A 327 -15.11 -2.56 -0.19
C SER A 327 -16.53 -2.40 -0.71
N PHE A 328 -17.37 -3.40 -0.46
CA PHE A 328 -18.77 -3.39 -0.85
C PHE A 328 -19.48 -2.14 -0.31
N LYS A 329 -20.31 -1.54 -1.18
CA LYS A 329 -21.02 -0.25 -0.95
C LYS A 329 -20.11 0.96 -0.66
N CYS A 330 -18.85 0.96 -1.11
CA CYS A 330 -18.01 2.17 -0.99
C CYS A 330 -18.41 3.25 -2.01
N GLY A 331 -19.30 4.16 -1.58
CA GLY A 331 -19.83 5.23 -2.44
C GLY A 331 -18.79 6.22 -2.96
N HIS A 332 -17.68 6.45 -2.24
CA HIS A 332 -16.60 7.34 -2.68
C HIS A 332 -15.63 6.68 -3.67
N ASP A 333 -15.61 5.34 -3.75
CA ASP A 333 -14.82 4.60 -4.74
C ASP A 333 -15.57 4.48 -6.08
N ALA A 334 -16.90 4.31 -6.04
CA ALA A 334 -17.75 4.20 -7.22
C ALA A 334 -17.48 5.24 -8.33
N PRO A 335 -17.38 6.57 -8.06
CA PRO A 335 -17.09 7.55 -9.11
C PRO A 335 -15.64 7.48 -9.63
N THR A 336 -14.72 6.83 -8.91
CA THR A 336 -13.31 6.73 -9.30
C THR A 336 -13.02 5.53 -10.19
N TYR A 337 -13.88 4.50 -10.23
CA TYR A 337 -13.62 3.26 -10.98
C TYR A 337 -13.37 3.52 -12.46
N GLY A 338 -14.30 4.21 -13.15
CA GLY A 338 -14.16 4.50 -14.57
C GLY A 338 -12.92 5.36 -14.88
N LEU A 339 -12.54 6.25 -13.96
CA LEU A 339 -11.36 7.08 -14.10
C LEU A 339 -10.06 6.26 -13.95
N VAL A 340 -9.97 5.44 -12.90
CA VAL A 340 -8.83 4.53 -12.69
C VAL A 340 -8.70 3.55 -13.86
N ASP A 341 -9.79 2.91 -14.27
CA ASP A 341 -9.82 2.00 -15.41
C ASP A 341 -9.34 2.70 -16.69
N SER A 342 -9.77 3.94 -16.94
CA SER A 342 -9.34 4.71 -18.12
C SER A 342 -7.84 5.00 -18.10
N ILE A 343 -7.29 5.43 -16.96
CA ILE A 343 -5.85 5.69 -16.78
C ILE A 343 -5.02 4.42 -17.05
N ILE A 344 -5.47 3.31 -16.47
CA ILE A 344 -4.72 2.05 -16.51
C ILE A 344 -4.81 1.40 -17.90
N ASN A 345 -5.99 1.38 -18.51
CA ASN A 345 -6.17 0.87 -19.87
C ASN A 345 -5.39 1.68 -20.91
N ALA A 346 -5.34 3.01 -20.78
CA ALA A 346 -4.58 3.85 -21.70
C ALA A 346 -3.07 3.60 -21.64
N SER A 347 -2.54 3.21 -20.48
CA SER A 347 -1.11 2.91 -20.29
C SER A 347 -0.74 1.44 -20.57
N GLY A 348 -1.71 0.54 -20.62
CA GLY A 348 -1.46 -0.90 -20.68
C GLY A 348 -0.83 -1.45 -19.40
N THR A 349 -0.99 -0.77 -18.28
CA THR A 349 -0.43 -1.21 -16.98
C THR A 349 -1.19 -2.44 -16.49
N PRO A 350 -0.50 -3.52 -16.03
CA PRO A 350 -1.17 -4.69 -15.51
C PRO A 350 -2.09 -4.32 -14.34
N TYR A 351 -3.34 -4.79 -14.38
CA TYR A 351 -4.40 -4.36 -13.47
C TYR A 351 -5.26 -5.51 -12.99
N SER A 352 -5.61 -5.50 -11.71
CA SER A 352 -6.64 -6.36 -11.15
C SER A 352 -7.51 -5.60 -10.17
N ALA A 353 -8.82 -5.64 -10.38
CA ALA A 353 -9.81 -5.00 -9.52
C ALA A 353 -10.55 -6.04 -8.65
N LEU A 354 -10.54 -5.81 -7.34
CA LEU A 354 -11.35 -6.50 -6.33
C LEU A 354 -12.30 -5.48 -5.69
N HIS A 355 -13.42 -5.17 -6.37
CA HIS A 355 -14.30 -4.05 -5.99
C HIS A 355 -15.48 -4.38 -5.08
N ASP A 356 -15.57 -5.61 -4.59
CA ASP A 356 -16.69 -6.07 -3.76
C ASP A 356 -16.18 -6.86 -2.55
N ILE A 357 -15.16 -6.33 -1.89
CA ILE A 357 -14.66 -6.94 -0.65
C ILE A 357 -15.71 -6.73 0.45
N ASP A 358 -16.21 -7.83 1.01
CA ASP A 358 -17.28 -7.85 1.99
C ASP A 358 -17.09 -8.97 3.01
N ALA A 359 -17.88 -8.95 4.08
CA ALA A 359 -17.82 -9.89 5.20
C ALA A 359 -17.89 -11.37 4.80
N ASN A 360 -18.57 -11.71 3.69
CA ASN A 360 -18.79 -13.09 3.25
C ASN A 360 -17.54 -13.79 2.65
N LYS A 361 -16.33 -13.23 2.87
CA LYS A 361 -14.98 -13.70 2.51
C LYS A 361 -14.94 -14.96 1.61
N PRO A 362 -15.20 -14.82 0.29
CA PRO A 362 -15.17 -15.96 -0.62
C PRO A 362 -13.71 -16.34 -0.96
N THR A 363 -13.01 -16.95 -0.01
CA THR A 363 -11.56 -17.20 -0.07
C THR A 363 -11.14 -17.97 -1.33
N GLY A 364 -11.95 -18.92 -1.80
CA GLY A 364 -11.68 -19.68 -3.01
C GLY A 364 -11.63 -18.82 -4.29
N SER A 365 -12.59 -17.91 -4.47
CA SER A 365 -12.64 -17.05 -5.66
C SER A 365 -11.52 -16.01 -5.67
N ILE A 366 -11.17 -15.47 -4.50
CA ILE A 366 -10.04 -14.54 -4.33
C ILE A 366 -8.73 -15.23 -4.69
N LYS A 367 -8.48 -16.45 -4.18
CA LYS A 367 -7.27 -17.22 -4.51
C LYS A 367 -7.13 -17.49 -6.01
N ILE A 368 -8.23 -17.79 -6.70
CA ILE A 368 -8.21 -17.97 -8.17
C ILE A 368 -7.82 -16.66 -8.86
N ARG A 369 -8.43 -15.54 -8.46
CA ARG A 369 -8.10 -14.21 -9.02
C ARG A 369 -6.64 -13.81 -8.78
N VAL A 370 -6.10 -14.07 -7.59
CA VAL A 370 -4.68 -13.85 -7.27
C VAL A 370 -3.78 -14.66 -8.21
N LYS A 371 -4.04 -15.96 -8.38
CA LYS A 371 -3.25 -16.83 -9.27
C LYS A 371 -3.32 -16.37 -10.72
N THR A 372 -4.50 -16.03 -11.22
CA THR A 372 -4.68 -15.51 -12.58
C THR A 372 -3.90 -14.23 -12.78
N TYR A 373 -3.95 -13.31 -11.82
CA TYR A 373 -3.23 -12.05 -11.93
C TYR A 373 -1.72 -12.23 -11.81
N ALA A 374 -1.25 -13.10 -10.92
CA ALA A 374 0.17 -13.46 -10.80
C ALA A 374 0.74 -14.01 -12.11
N HIS A 375 -0.04 -14.79 -12.87
CA HIS A 375 0.36 -15.21 -14.22
C HIS A 375 0.55 -14.01 -15.16
N SER A 376 -0.37 -13.04 -15.16
CA SER A 376 -0.22 -11.79 -15.93
C SER A 376 1.00 -10.97 -15.49
N LEU A 377 1.28 -10.91 -14.18
CA LEU A 377 2.48 -10.25 -13.67
C LEU A 377 3.74 -10.96 -14.16
N LYS A 378 3.79 -12.30 -14.14
CA LYS A 378 4.93 -13.06 -14.67
C LYS A 378 5.19 -12.73 -16.15
N LEU A 379 4.16 -12.70 -16.99
CA LEU A 379 4.31 -12.34 -18.41
C LEU A 379 4.82 -10.90 -18.60
N HIS A 380 4.35 -9.96 -17.77
CA HIS A 380 4.83 -8.58 -17.83
C HIS A 380 6.31 -8.49 -17.42
N ARG A 381 6.74 -9.28 -16.44
CA ARG A 381 8.15 -9.36 -16.01
C ARG A 381 9.03 -9.88 -17.14
N GLU A 382 8.63 -10.98 -17.78
CA GLU A 382 9.35 -11.53 -18.95
C GLU A 382 9.48 -10.48 -20.06
N ARG A 383 8.43 -9.68 -20.30
CA ARG A 383 8.48 -8.56 -21.26
C ARG A 383 9.49 -7.48 -20.86
N LEU A 384 9.60 -7.13 -19.58
CA LEU A 384 10.58 -6.15 -19.10
C LEU A 384 12.01 -6.67 -19.28
N GLU A 385 12.26 -7.91 -18.90
CA GLU A 385 13.55 -8.60 -19.09
C GLU A 385 13.94 -8.66 -20.58
N ASP A 386 12.98 -8.92 -21.47
CA ASP A 386 13.18 -8.90 -22.92
C ASP A 386 13.56 -7.51 -23.45
N VAL A 387 12.84 -6.46 -23.03
CA VAL A 387 13.14 -5.07 -23.43
C VAL A 387 14.52 -4.65 -22.92
N SER A 388 14.84 -4.97 -21.67
CA SER A 388 16.14 -4.71 -21.05
C SER A 388 17.27 -5.39 -21.84
N ARG A 389 17.09 -6.67 -22.19
CA ARG A 389 18.02 -7.45 -23.03
C ARG A 389 18.20 -6.85 -24.42
N GLN A 390 17.12 -6.48 -25.11
CA GLN A 390 17.18 -5.87 -26.43
C GLN A 390 17.91 -4.51 -26.40
N LYS A 391 17.67 -3.71 -25.36
CA LYS A 391 18.35 -2.42 -25.15
C LYS A 391 19.85 -2.60 -24.89
N ALA A 392 20.23 -3.60 -24.09
CA ALA A 392 21.63 -3.92 -23.84
C ALA A 392 22.35 -4.38 -25.12
N GLU A 393 21.73 -5.26 -25.91
CA GLU A 393 22.26 -5.71 -27.21
C GLU A 393 22.42 -4.53 -28.19
N LEU A 394 21.43 -3.64 -28.27
CA LEU A 394 21.52 -2.45 -29.11
C LEU A 394 22.65 -1.50 -28.65
N GLY A 395 22.76 -1.26 -27.33
CA GLY A 395 23.82 -0.45 -26.74
C GLY A 395 25.21 -1.00 -27.04
N PHE A 396 25.39 -2.32 -26.90
CA PHE A 396 26.63 -2.99 -27.29
C PHE A 396 26.95 -2.79 -28.77
N ARG A 397 25.99 -3.00 -29.68
CA ARG A 397 26.21 -2.85 -31.13
C ARG A 397 26.58 -1.41 -31.52
N VAL A 398 25.97 -0.41 -30.87
CA VAL A 398 26.29 1.00 -31.09
C VAL A 398 27.72 1.31 -30.66
N GLU A 399 28.11 0.90 -29.44
CA GLU A 399 29.47 1.15 -28.95
C GLU A 399 30.53 0.34 -29.72
N ALA A 400 30.23 -0.90 -30.14
CA ALA A 400 31.10 -1.68 -31.02
C ALA A 400 31.34 -0.99 -32.37
N LYS A 401 30.28 -0.42 -32.97
CA LYS A 401 30.43 0.36 -34.19
C LYS A 401 31.22 1.65 -33.95
N ARG A 402 31.05 2.29 -32.80
CA ARG A 402 31.80 3.49 -32.41
C ARG A 402 33.29 3.20 -32.26
N VAL A 403 33.66 2.12 -31.56
CA VAL A 403 35.06 1.67 -31.43
C VAL A 403 35.66 1.43 -32.81
N ALA A 404 34.98 0.67 -33.67
CA ALA A 404 35.46 0.41 -35.03
C ALA A 404 35.70 1.69 -35.85
N LEU A 405 34.79 2.67 -35.77
CA LEU A 405 34.94 3.95 -36.48
C LEU A 405 36.09 4.81 -35.92
N LEU A 406 36.26 4.83 -34.59
CA LEU A 406 37.35 5.56 -33.95
C LEU A 406 38.72 4.93 -34.25
N GLU A 407 38.80 3.60 -34.31
CA GLU A 407 40.00 2.87 -34.72
C GLU A 407 40.35 3.11 -36.19
N MET A 408 39.34 3.13 -37.07
CA MET A 408 39.53 3.52 -38.48
C MET A 408 40.07 4.95 -38.60
N LYS A 409 39.52 5.89 -37.81
CA LYS A 409 40.01 7.28 -37.76
C LYS A 409 41.46 7.34 -37.27
N ALA A 410 41.80 6.60 -36.22
CA ALA A 410 43.15 6.52 -35.68
C ALA A 410 44.15 5.99 -36.73
N ALA A 411 43.78 4.94 -37.46
CA ALA A 411 44.60 4.38 -38.53
C ALA A 411 44.82 5.38 -39.69
N GLN A 412 43.77 6.10 -40.09
CA GLN A 412 43.87 7.13 -41.15
C GLN A 412 44.75 8.32 -40.74
N LEU A 413 44.64 8.77 -39.49
CA LEU A 413 45.48 9.84 -38.96
C LEU A 413 46.95 9.41 -38.88
N ALA A 414 47.21 8.19 -38.42
CA ALA A 414 48.55 7.61 -38.38
C ALA A 414 49.18 7.53 -39.78
N GLN A 415 48.41 7.12 -40.81
CA GLN A 415 48.87 7.12 -42.21
C GLN A 415 49.22 8.52 -42.73
N ARG A 416 48.63 9.58 -42.17
CA ARG A 416 48.87 10.98 -42.54
C ARG A 416 49.92 11.65 -41.66
N GLY A 417 50.56 10.93 -40.73
CA GLY A 417 51.51 11.49 -39.77
C GLY A 417 50.88 12.47 -38.78
N ALA A 418 49.55 12.46 -38.64
CA ALA A 418 48.81 13.34 -37.75
C ALA A 418 48.33 12.57 -36.51
N MET A 419 48.23 13.26 -35.37
CA MET A 419 47.63 12.72 -34.16
C MET A 419 46.54 13.65 -33.65
N GLU A 420 45.42 13.05 -33.22
CA GLU A 420 44.34 13.77 -32.53
C GLU A 420 44.43 13.50 -31.02
N PRO A 421 44.67 14.54 -30.20
CA PRO A 421 44.67 14.41 -28.75
C PRO A 421 43.30 13.90 -28.25
N GLY A 422 43.31 12.88 -27.39
CA GLY A 422 42.09 12.33 -26.77
C GLY A 422 41.39 11.21 -27.54
N LEU A 423 41.78 10.90 -28.78
CA LEU A 423 41.18 9.79 -29.54
C LEU A 423 41.36 8.42 -28.85
N ALA A 424 42.55 8.18 -28.29
CA ALA A 424 42.82 6.97 -27.51
C ALA A 424 41.94 6.87 -26.24
N ALA A 425 41.71 7.99 -25.56
CA ALA A 425 40.82 8.04 -24.40
C ALA A 425 39.36 7.77 -24.79
N GLN A 426 38.90 8.29 -25.94
CA GLN A 426 37.56 8.00 -26.46
C GLN A 426 37.38 6.52 -26.79
N ILE A 427 38.38 5.89 -27.41
CA ILE A 427 38.36 4.44 -27.69
C ILE A 427 38.29 3.65 -26.38
N ALA A 428 39.11 4.00 -25.40
CA ALA A 428 39.11 3.33 -24.08
C ALA A 428 37.76 3.46 -23.38
N GLN A 429 37.17 4.65 -23.35
CA GLN A 429 35.83 4.88 -22.77
C GLN A 429 34.73 4.11 -23.51
N ALA A 430 34.77 4.06 -24.85
CA ALA A 430 33.81 3.31 -25.64
C ALA A 430 33.92 1.80 -25.37
N ARG A 431 35.15 1.26 -25.24
CA ARG A 431 35.40 -0.13 -24.86
C ARG A 431 34.91 -0.47 -23.45
N GLU A 432 35.10 0.45 -22.50
CA GLU A 432 34.59 0.30 -21.13
C GLU A 432 33.05 0.21 -21.11
N ARG A 433 32.36 1.08 -21.86
CA ARG A 433 30.90 1.01 -22.03
C ARG A 433 30.45 -0.28 -22.70
N MET A 434 31.18 -0.72 -23.74
CA MET A 434 30.95 -2.01 -24.40
C MET A 434 31.02 -3.17 -23.40
N ALA A 435 32.08 -3.22 -22.58
CA ALA A 435 32.26 -4.25 -21.56
C ALA A 435 31.14 -4.22 -20.51
N ALA A 436 30.66 -3.03 -20.13
CA ALA A 436 29.52 -2.89 -19.23
C ALA A 436 28.21 -3.44 -19.82
N TYR A 437 27.95 -3.24 -21.12
CA TYR A 437 26.81 -3.86 -21.80
C TYR A 437 26.95 -5.38 -21.92
N GLU A 438 28.17 -5.86 -22.20
CA GLU A 438 28.45 -7.29 -22.31
C GLU A 438 28.32 -8.02 -20.96
N ALA A 439 28.74 -7.39 -19.86
CA ALA A 439 28.54 -7.92 -18.51
C ALA A 439 27.05 -8.04 -18.10
N ARG A 440 26.17 -7.24 -18.71
CA ARG A 440 24.71 -7.30 -18.50
C ARG A 440 24.02 -8.29 -19.43
N ARG A 441 24.75 -8.89 -20.37
CA ARG A 441 24.19 -9.89 -21.29
C ARG A 441 23.99 -11.21 -20.53
N PRO A 442 22.76 -11.73 -20.44
CA PRO A 442 22.57 -13.09 -19.94
C PRO A 442 23.31 -14.08 -20.85
N PRO A 443 23.88 -15.18 -20.31
CA PRO A 443 24.52 -16.20 -21.13
C PRO A 443 23.53 -16.73 -22.18
N PRO A 444 23.99 -17.09 -23.39
CA PRO A 444 23.10 -17.54 -24.46
C PRO A 444 22.23 -18.70 -23.97
N GLU A 445 20.92 -18.51 -23.99
CA GLU A 445 19.98 -19.53 -23.58
C GLU A 445 20.05 -20.68 -24.59
N LYS A 446 20.41 -21.88 -24.13
CA LYS A 446 20.33 -23.08 -24.97
C LYS A 446 18.85 -23.24 -25.36
N PRO A 447 18.51 -23.40 -26.65
CA PRO A 447 17.12 -23.54 -27.05
C PRO A 447 16.48 -24.70 -26.27
N LYS A 448 15.49 -24.39 -25.43
CA LYS A 448 14.67 -25.42 -24.77
C LYS A 448 13.82 -26.08 -25.84
N LEU A 449 14.11 -27.36 -26.10
CA LEU A 449 13.25 -28.23 -26.87
C LEU A 449 11.84 -28.20 -26.24
N PRO A 450 10.76 -28.08 -27.03
CA PRO A 450 9.41 -28.13 -26.51
C PRO A 450 9.19 -29.44 -25.74
N GLU A 451 8.44 -29.40 -24.64
CA GLU A 451 8.10 -30.59 -23.86
C GLU A 451 7.44 -31.63 -24.77
N GLY A 452 8.15 -32.75 -25.01
CA GLY A 452 7.75 -33.81 -25.93
C GLY A 452 8.62 -34.00 -27.18
N ALA A 453 9.57 -33.10 -27.46
CA ALA A 453 10.48 -33.28 -28.60
C ALA A 453 11.58 -34.31 -28.30
N ILE A 454 11.53 -35.45 -28.98
CA ILE A 454 12.57 -36.48 -28.94
C ILE A 454 13.77 -36.00 -29.77
N GLY A 455 14.92 -35.86 -29.12
CA GLY A 455 16.18 -35.54 -29.78
C GLY A 455 16.63 -36.65 -30.74
N LEU A 456 17.18 -36.25 -31.89
CA LEU A 456 17.69 -37.11 -32.97
C LEU A 456 18.82 -38.06 -32.51
N ASP A 457 19.40 -37.83 -31.34
CA ASP A 457 20.37 -38.68 -30.63
C ASP A 457 19.77 -40.00 -30.11
N LYS A 458 18.44 -40.17 -30.11
CA LYS A 458 17.77 -41.40 -29.69
C LYS A 458 17.37 -42.36 -30.81
N LEU A 459 17.67 -42.05 -32.08
CA LEU A 459 17.47 -42.95 -33.21
C LEU A 459 18.78 -43.67 -33.56
N SER A 460 19.17 -44.66 -32.75
CA SER A 460 20.17 -45.65 -33.17
C SER A 460 19.48 -46.91 -33.68
N LEU A 461 19.34 -47.00 -35.00
CA LEU A 461 19.10 -48.25 -35.70
C LEU A 461 20.39 -49.07 -35.67
N GLY A 462 20.36 -50.22 -34.99
CA GLY A 462 21.23 -51.36 -35.28
C GLY A 462 22.23 -51.74 -34.18
N LYS A 463 21.86 -52.78 -33.41
CA LYS A 463 22.57 -54.08 -33.30
C LYS A 463 22.25 -54.75 -31.95
N ARG A 464 21.39 -55.78 -31.99
CA ARG A 464 21.66 -57.13 -31.45
C ARG A 464 20.39 -57.99 -31.51
N ALA A 465 20.23 -58.68 -32.63
CA ALA A 465 19.75 -60.05 -32.60
C ALA A 465 20.91 -60.92 -32.09
N THR A 466 20.69 -61.67 -31.00
CA THR A 466 21.30 -62.96 -30.61
C THR A 466 21.22 -63.13 -29.09
N ALA A 467 20.13 -63.74 -28.61
CA ALA A 467 20.12 -64.65 -27.46
C ALA A 467 18.71 -65.26 -27.36
N SER A 468 18.50 -66.29 -28.19
CA SER A 468 17.46 -67.30 -28.01
C SER A 468 17.78 -68.14 -26.77
N ALA A 469 16.73 -68.66 -26.13
CA ALA A 469 16.71 -69.88 -25.33
C ALA A 469 17.45 -69.86 -23.97
N ALA A 470 16.75 -69.41 -22.92
CA ALA A 470 16.74 -70.03 -21.59
C ALA A 470 15.77 -69.31 -20.65
N ALA A 471 14.51 -69.76 -20.58
CA ALA A 471 13.66 -69.77 -19.37
C ALA A 471 12.21 -70.15 -19.72
N HIS A 472 12.02 -71.33 -20.31
CA HIS A 472 10.84 -72.13 -20.04
C HIS A 472 11.17 -73.00 -18.82
N ALA A 473 10.77 -72.59 -17.63
CA ALA A 473 10.49 -73.47 -16.48
C ALA A 473 10.02 -72.66 -15.27
N SER A 474 8.82 -73.01 -14.78
CA SER A 474 8.14 -72.50 -13.58
C SER A 474 7.57 -71.07 -13.69
N ALA A 475 6.30 -70.78 -13.45
CA ALA A 475 5.24 -71.54 -12.82
C ALA A 475 3.89 -71.10 -13.39
N ALA A 476 3.16 -72.04 -13.98
CA ALA A 476 1.71 -72.05 -14.00
C ALA A 476 1.30 -73.20 -13.09
N GLY A 477 0.49 -72.92 -12.06
CA GLY A 477 -0.03 -73.94 -11.16
C GLY A 477 -0.83 -73.37 -10.00
N GLY A 478 -2.16 -73.44 -10.12
CA GLY A 478 -3.15 -73.22 -9.05
C GLY A 478 -3.86 -71.87 -9.16
N ASP A 479 -5.19 -71.76 -9.21
CA ASP A 479 -6.24 -72.76 -9.12
C ASP A 479 -7.53 -72.16 -9.68
N ALA A 480 -8.43 -73.02 -10.11
CA ALA A 480 -9.59 -72.71 -10.92
C ALA A 480 -10.87 -72.43 -10.10
N ALA A 481 -11.77 -71.71 -10.78
CA ALA A 481 -13.23 -71.83 -10.71
C ALA A 481 -13.98 -71.20 -9.51
N ARG A 482 -14.91 -70.27 -9.80
CA ARG A 482 -16.35 -70.57 -9.88
C ARG A 482 -17.22 -69.33 -10.15
N HIS A 483 -18.24 -69.57 -10.97
CA HIS A 483 -19.58 -68.96 -11.04
C HIS A 483 -19.81 -67.51 -11.53
N ALA A 484 -20.33 -67.48 -12.76
CA ALA A 484 -21.42 -66.66 -13.29
C ALA A 484 -22.32 -65.93 -12.28
N ALA A 485 -22.62 -64.66 -12.56
CA ALA A 485 -23.97 -64.13 -12.86
C ALA A 485 -23.96 -62.59 -12.87
N ALA A 486 -24.48 -61.99 -13.95
CA ALA A 486 -25.09 -60.66 -13.92
C ALA A 486 -26.50 -60.79 -13.28
N PRO A 487 -27.14 -59.74 -12.71
CA PRO A 487 -27.69 -58.66 -13.54
C PRO A 487 -27.78 -57.24 -12.90
N GLN A 488 -27.93 -56.26 -13.80
CA GLN A 488 -28.79 -55.06 -13.80
C GLN A 488 -29.10 -54.22 -12.53
N ASN A 489 -29.00 -52.91 -12.76
CA ASN A 489 -29.79 -51.79 -12.23
C ASN A 489 -29.84 -51.52 -10.72
N THR A 490 -29.27 -50.38 -10.32
CA THR A 490 -30.04 -49.20 -9.89
C THR A 490 -29.20 -47.94 -10.05
#